data_AF-A0A2X3F7F0-F1
#
_entry.id   AF-A0A2X3F7F0-F1
#
_cell.length_a   1.000
_cell.length_b   1.000
_cell.length_c   1.000
_cell.angle_alpha   90.00
_cell.angle_beta   90.00
_cell.angle_gamma   90.00
#
_symmetry.space_group_name_H-M   'P 1'
#
loop_
_entity.id
_entity.type
_entity.pdbx_description
1 polymer ?
#
loop_
_entity_poly.entity_id
_entity_poly.type
_entity_poly.pdbx_seq_one_letter_code
_entity_poly.pdbx_strand_id
1 'polypeptide(L)'
;MAITTVLMMKRVFNLPLRALQGFVDSIFTLMALPLRCPDYSLVSKRAKSVNISIKTPTRGEISHLVIDATGLKVFGEGEWKVRQHGADRRRVWRKLHLAADGVTHEIIISF
;
A
#
# COMPACT_ATOMS: atom_id res chain seq x y z
N MET A 1 7.48 17.72 -0.52
CA MET A 1 6.16 18.33 -0.23
C MET A 1 5.01 17.71 -1.04
N ALA A 2 5.07 17.66 -2.38
CA ALA A 2 3.96 17.09 -3.17
C ALA A 2 3.71 15.58 -2.96
N ILE A 3 4.76 14.76 -2.92
CA ILE A 3 4.61 13.31 -2.71
C ILE A 3 4.08 12.99 -1.32
N THR A 4 4.57 13.71 -0.30
CA THR A 4 4.11 13.55 1.09
C THR A 4 2.63 13.87 1.23
N THR A 5 2.14 14.95 0.63
CA THR A 5 0.72 15.34 0.71
C THR A 5 -0.19 14.33 0.00
N VAL A 6 0.20 13.87 -1.18
CA VAL A 6 -0.53 12.81 -1.92
C VAL A 6 -0.60 11.53 -1.07
N LEU A 7 0.51 11.11 -0.47
CA LEU A 7 0.51 9.93 0.40
C LEU A 7 -0.26 10.15 1.72
N MET A 8 -0.33 11.38 2.25
CA MET A 8 -1.23 11.70 3.37
C MET A 8 -2.70 11.53 2.97
N MET A 9 -3.10 12.09 1.82
CA MET A 9 -4.46 11.95 1.29
C MET A 9 -4.81 10.48 1.07
N LYS A 10 -3.87 9.67 0.56
CA LYS A 10 -4.03 8.23 0.43
C LYS A 10 -4.45 7.58 1.77
N ARG A 11 -3.79 7.97 2.86
CA ARG A 11 -3.97 7.37 4.18
C ARG A 11 -5.24 7.86 4.87
N VAL A 12 -5.58 9.15 4.72
CA VAL A 12 -6.80 9.75 5.28
C VAL A 12 -8.05 9.21 4.60
N PHE A 13 -8.06 9.14 3.27
CA PHE A 13 -9.22 8.69 2.49
C PHE A 13 -9.21 7.18 2.20
N ASN A 14 -8.21 6.46 2.69
CA ASN A 14 -8.02 5.02 2.46
C ASN A 14 -8.09 4.60 0.97
N LEU A 15 -7.52 5.42 0.07
CA LEU A 15 -7.61 5.19 -1.38
C LEU A 15 -6.44 4.33 -1.89
N PRO A 16 -6.67 3.49 -2.94
CA PRO A 16 -5.58 2.90 -3.71
C PRO A 16 -4.87 3.98 -4.54
N LEU A 17 -3.58 3.78 -4.84
CA LEU A 17 -2.73 4.81 -5.49
C LEU A 17 -3.25 5.28 -6.86
N ARG A 18 -3.91 4.40 -7.63
CA ARG A 18 -4.52 4.77 -8.92
C ARG A 18 -5.75 5.66 -8.76
N ALA A 19 -6.63 5.34 -7.81
CA ALA A 19 -7.79 6.18 -7.51
C ALA A 19 -7.37 7.53 -6.92
N LEU A 20 -6.32 7.52 -6.09
CA LEU A 20 -5.74 8.73 -5.53
C LEU A 20 -5.25 9.70 -6.61
N GLN A 21 -4.61 9.20 -7.67
CA GLN A 21 -4.16 10.05 -8.78
C GLN A 21 -5.33 10.81 -9.41
N GLY A 22 -6.40 10.10 -9.79
CA GLY A 22 -7.61 10.71 -10.33
C GLY A 22 -8.34 11.64 -9.35
N PHE A 23 -8.32 11.29 -8.05
CA PHE A 23 -8.89 12.13 -7.00
C PHE A 23 -8.15 13.47 -6.88
N VAL A 24 -6.81 13.45 -6.86
CA VAL A 24 -5.99 14.66 -6.80
C VAL A 24 -6.12 15.49 -8.08
N ASP A 25 -6.18 14.84 -9.25
CA ASP A 25 -6.44 15.52 -10.52
C ASP A 25 -7.83 16.20 -10.54
N SER A 26 -8.83 15.57 -9.94
CA SER A 26 -10.18 16.15 -9.80
C SER A 26 -10.17 17.38 -8.89
N ILE A 27 -9.41 17.35 -7.79
CA ILE A 27 -9.22 18.51 -6.91
C ILE A 27 -8.52 19.66 -7.66
N PHE A 28 -7.47 19.38 -8.43
CA PHE A 28 -6.81 20.43 -9.23
C PHE A 28 -7.74 21.05 -10.27
N THR A 29 -8.55 20.22 -10.92
CA THR A 29 -9.58 20.68 -11.87
C THR A 29 -10.60 21.58 -11.16
N LEU A 30 -11.08 21.18 -9.98
CA LEU A 30 -12.03 21.96 -9.19
C LEU A 30 -11.46 23.30 -8.74
N MET A 31 -10.16 23.35 -8.42
CA MET A 31 -9.45 24.57 -8.03
C MET A 31 -8.98 25.42 -9.23
N ALA A 32 -9.32 25.02 -10.46
CA ALA A 32 -8.85 25.66 -11.70
C ALA A 32 -7.32 25.81 -11.77
N LEU A 33 -6.58 24.85 -11.20
CA LEU A 33 -5.12 24.85 -11.21
C LEU A 33 -4.59 24.05 -12.41
N PRO A 34 -3.64 24.58 -13.19
CA PRO A 34 -3.01 23.85 -14.30
C PRO A 34 -1.95 22.87 -13.79
N LEU A 35 -2.29 22.08 -12.77
CA LEU A 35 -1.43 21.10 -12.13
C LEU A 35 -1.92 19.68 -12.43
N ARG A 36 -1.00 18.73 -12.44
CA ARG A 36 -1.31 17.29 -12.52
C ARG A 36 -0.70 16.54 -11.36
N CYS A 37 -1.43 15.55 -10.87
CA CYS A 37 -0.93 14.63 -9.87
C CYS A 37 0.27 13.85 -10.43
N PRO A 38 1.34 13.64 -9.64
CA PRO A 38 2.40 12.71 -10.02
C PRO A 38 1.82 11.32 -10.31
N ASP A 39 2.37 10.65 -11.33
CA ASP A 39 1.96 9.29 -11.68
C ASP A 39 2.08 8.35 -10.49
N TYR A 40 1.11 7.43 -10.34
CA TYR A 40 1.07 6.49 -9.23
C TYR A 40 2.37 5.67 -9.11
N SER A 41 3.09 5.41 -10.21
CA SER A 41 4.37 4.70 -10.20
C SER A 41 5.46 5.51 -9.50
N LEU A 42 5.49 6.83 -9.71
CA LEU A 42 6.41 7.74 -9.03
C LEU A 42 6.09 7.82 -7.53
N VAL A 43 4.80 7.95 -7.20
CA VAL A 43 4.31 7.96 -5.82
C VAL A 43 4.68 6.66 -5.11
N SER A 44 4.45 5.51 -5.75
CA SER A 44 4.78 4.17 -5.22
C SER A 44 6.27 3.99 -4.95
N LYS A 45 7.14 4.40 -5.88
CA LYS A 45 8.60 4.31 -5.70
C LYS A 45 9.07 5.16 -4.53
N ARG A 46 8.54 6.37 -4.39
CA ARG A 46 8.92 7.31 -3.33
C ARG A 46 8.33 6.97 -1.97
N ALA A 47 7.17 6.31 -1.92
CA ALA A 47 6.55 5.86 -0.67
C ALA A 47 7.48 4.96 0.17
N LYS A 48 8.45 4.27 -0.45
CA LYS A 48 9.42 3.42 0.25
C LYS A 48 10.43 4.20 1.10
N SER A 49 10.76 5.43 0.71
CA SER A 49 11.80 6.24 1.38
C SER A 49 11.26 7.47 2.08
N VAL A 50 10.01 7.84 1.80
CA VAL A 50 9.35 9.00 2.40
C VAL A 50 8.73 8.58 3.73
N ASN A 51 9.27 9.11 4.83
CA ASN A 51 8.72 8.88 6.16
C ASN A 51 7.46 9.72 6.36
N ILE A 52 6.35 9.07 6.68
CA ILE A 52 5.04 9.69 6.87
C ILE A 52 4.59 9.43 8.30
N SER A 53 4.76 10.45 9.15
CA SER A 53 4.21 10.45 10.49
C SER A 53 2.74 10.88 10.43
N ILE A 54 1.86 9.91 10.13
CA ILE A 54 0.45 10.00 10.48
C ILE A 54 0.21 8.85 11.43
N LYS A 55 -0.17 9.16 12.67
CA LYS A 55 -0.63 8.17 13.63
C LYS A 55 -1.82 7.44 13.00
N THR A 56 -1.70 6.14 12.82
CA THR A 56 -2.87 5.29 12.56
C THR A 56 -3.85 5.56 13.70
N PRO A 57 -5.13 5.85 13.41
CA PRO A 57 -6.11 6.00 14.48
C PRO A 57 -6.13 4.70 15.28
N THR A 58 -5.72 4.76 16.54
CA THR A 58 -5.89 3.67 17.51
C THR A 58 -7.35 3.70 17.94
N ARG A 59 -8.14 2.71 17.50
CA ARG A 59 -9.58 2.63 17.79
C ARG A 59 -9.86 1.97 19.15
N GLY A 60 -9.26 2.52 20.21
CA GLY A 60 -9.46 2.06 21.59
C GLY A 60 -8.47 0.98 22.04
N GLU A 61 -8.81 0.28 23.12
CA GLU A 61 -8.01 -0.82 23.68
C GLU A 61 -8.02 -2.05 22.77
N ILE A 62 -6.84 -2.60 22.52
CA ILE A 62 -6.69 -3.90 21.85
C ILE A 62 -6.94 -4.97 22.91
N SER A 63 -8.08 -5.64 22.82
CA SER A 63 -8.49 -6.64 23.82
C SER A 63 -7.77 -7.99 23.62
N HIS A 64 -7.66 -8.43 22.36
CA HIS A 64 -7.08 -9.73 22.01
C HIS A 64 -6.29 -9.62 20.70
N LEU A 65 -5.00 -9.93 20.74
CA LEU A 65 -4.12 -9.91 19.57
C LEU A 65 -3.98 -11.34 19.00
N VAL A 66 -4.40 -11.55 17.76
CA VAL A 66 -4.21 -12.81 17.03
C VAL A 66 -3.06 -12.63 16.05
N ILE A 67 -2.03 -13.48 16.14
CA ILE A 67 -0.87 -13.48 15.24
C ILE A 67 -0.98 -14.68 14.31
N ASP A 68 -1.04 -14.43 12.99
CA ASP A 68 -0.96 -15.47 11.97
C ASP A 68 0.24 -15.25 11.05
N ALA A 69 0.79 -16.36 10.54
CA ALA A 69 1.88 -16.37 9.57
C ALA A 69 1.37 -16.95 8.25
N THR A 70 0.84 -16.10 7.39
CA THR A 70 0.33 -16.54 6.08
C THR A 70 1.46 -16.58 5.06
N GLY A 71 1.52 -17.65 4.26
CA GLY A 71 2.50 -17.78 3.18
C GLY A 71 2.11 -16.94 1.97
N LEU A 72 2.87 -15.88 1.67
CA LEU A 72 2.70 -15.11 0.45
C LEU A 72 3.58 -15.68 -0.67
N LYS A 73 2.94 -16.01 -1.79
CA LYS A 73 3.63 -16.27 -3.05
C LYS A 73 3.93 -14.95 -3.74
N VAL A 74 5.20 -14.64 -3.96
CA VAL A 74 5.59 -13.42 -4.67
C VAL A 74 5.47 -13.68 -6.17
N PHE A 75 4.45 -13.09 -6.80
CA PHE A 75 4.30 -13.11 -8.25
C PHE A 75 5.13 -11.97 -8.88
N GLY A 76 5.89 -12.29 -9.92
CA GLY A 76 6.74 -11.34 -10.64
C GLY A 76 7.10 -11.87 -12.03
N GLU A 77 8.13 -11.27 -12.65
CA GLU A 77 8.63 -11.63 -13.99
C GLU A 77 8.79 -13.14 -14.19
N GLY A 78 9.20 -13.86 -13.14
CA GLY A 78 9.39 -15.30 -13.16
C GLY A 78 8.15 -16.12 -13.54
N GLU A 79 6.93 -15.74 -13.13
CA GLU A 79 5.74 -16.56 -13.43
C GLU A 79 5.30 -16.45 -14.89
N TRP A 80 5.36 -15.25 -15.47
CA TRP A 80 5.11 -15.05 -16.90
C TRP A 80 6.22 -15.68 -17.75
N LYS A 81 7.49 -15.46 -17.37
CA LYS A 81 8.65 -16.02 -18.07
C LYS A 81 8.67 -17.55 -18.02
N VAL A 82 8.29 -18.18 -16.91
CA VAL A 82 8.19 -19.65 -16.79
C VAL A 82 7.11 -20.22 -17.73
N ARG A 83 5.98 -19.52 -17.89
CA ARG A 83 4.93 -19.93 -18.84
C ARG A 83 5.38 -19.84 -20.30
N GLN A 84 6.21 -18.86 -20.63
CA GLN A 84 6.65 -18.60 -22.00
C GLN A 84 7.93 -19.35 -22.40
N HIS A 85 8.88 -19.51 -21.47
CA HIS A 85 10.24 -19.98 -21.75
C HIS A 85 10.71 -21.15 -20.88
N GLY A 86 9.82 -21.73 -20.05
CA GLY A 86 10.18 -22.81 -19.14
C GLY A 86 10.88 -22.33 -17.86
N ALA A 87 11.08 -23.26 -16.92
CA ALA A 87 11.54 -22.94 -15.57
C ALA A 87 13.03 -22.59 -15.52
N ASP A 88 13.34 -21.30 -15.36
CA ASP A 88 14.71 -20.77 -15.27
C ASP A 88 15.12 -20.40 -13.82
N ARG A 89 14.16 -20.06 -12.94
CA ARG A 89 14.42 -19.69 -11.52
C ARG A 89 13.41 -20.30 -10.55
N ARG A 90 13.85 -20.55 -9.31
CA ARG A 90 13.04 -21.11 -8.22
C ARG A 90 12.01 -20.10 -7.69
N ARG A 91 10.79 -20.57 -7.42
CA ARG A 91 9.72 -19.76 -6.80
C ARG A 91 10.11 -19.35 -5.38
N VAL A 92 9.87 -18.09 -5.02
CA VAL A 92 10.12 -17.53 -3.68
C VAL A 92 8.80 -17.35 -2.95
N TRP A 93 8.72 -17.96 -1.76
CA TRP A 93 7.66 -17.74 -0.79
C TRP A 93 8.20 -16.86 0.33
N ARG A 94 7.40 -15.91 0.80
CA ARG A 94 7.71 -15.09 1.97
C ARG A 94 6.61 -15.26 3.01
N LYS A 95 6.98 -15.43 4.27
CA LYS A 95 6.01 -15.42 5.37
C LYS A 95 5.65 -13.97 5.66
N LEU A 96 4.37 -13.68 5.74
CA LEU A 96 3.86 -12.41 6.23
C LEU A 96 3.32 -12.65 7.64
N HIS A 97 3.83 -11.92 8.61
CA HIS A 97 3.32 -11.96 9.98
C HIS A 97 2.32 -10.81 10.16
N LEU A 98 1.05 -11.16 10.30
CA LEU A 98 -0.03 -10.21 10.54
C LEU A 98 -0.53 -10.39 11.98
N ALA A 99 -0.73 -9.27 12.66
CA ALA A 99 -1.41 -9.23 13.94
C ALA A 99 -2.74 -8.49 13.77
N ALA A 100 -3.84 -9.12 14.15
CA ALA A 100 -5.18 -8.55 14.06
C ALA A 100 -5.88 -8.54 15.42
N ASP A 101 -6.80 -7.60 15.60
CA ASP A 101 -7.67 -7.57 16.76
C ASP A 101 -8.73 -8.68 16.66
N GLY A 102 -8.89 -9.48 17.71
CA GLY A 102 -9.78 -10.63 17.71
C GLY A 102 -11.27 -10.29 17.66
N VAL A 103 -11.65 -9.04 17.95
CA VAL A 103 -13.06 -8.60 17.94
C VAL A 103 -13.38 -7.93 16.60
N THR A 104 -12.59 -6.92 16.23
CA THR A 104 -12.83 -6.08 15.05
C THR A 104 -12.29 -6.67 13.75
N HIS A 105 -11.41 -7.67 13.83
CA HIS A 105 -10.68 -8.24 12.69
C HIS A 105 -9.81 -7.21 11.94
N GLU A 106 -9.53 -6.05 12.54
CA GLU A 106 -8.64 -5.04 11.96
C GLU A 106 -7.17 -5.46 12.13
N ILE A 107 -6.34 -5.22 11.11
CA ILE A 107 -4.88 -5.47 11.17
C ILE A 107 -4.22 -4.36 11.98
N ILE A 108 -3.59 -4.72 13.09
CA ILE A 108 -2.90 -3.81 14.00
C ILE A 108 -1.41 -3.69 13.62
N ILE A 109 -0.75 -4.81 13.30
CA ILE A 109 0.69 -4.85 13.01
C ILE A 109 0.96 -5.78 11.81
N SER A 110 1.88 -5.39 10.94
CA SER A 110 2.47 -6.22 9.90
C SER A 110 3.98 -6.09 10.00
N PHE A 111 4.70 -7.23 10.13
CA PHE A 111 6.17 -7.29 10.15
C PHE A 111 6.75 -7.67 8.78
#